data_AF-A0A3Q4GYE5-F1
#
_entry.id   AF-A0A3Q4GYE5-F1
#
_cell.length_a   1.000
_cell.length_b   1.000
_cell.length_c   1.000
_cell.angle_alpha   90.00
_cell.angle_beta   90.00
_cell.angle_gamma   90.00
#
_symmetry.space_group_name_H-M   'P 1'
#
loop_
_entity.id
_entity.type
_entity.pdbx_description
1 polymer ?
#
loop_
_entity_poly.entity_id
_entity_poly.type
_entity_poly.pdbx_seq_one_letter_code
_entity_poly.pdbx_strand_id
1 'polypeptide(L)'
;LFNILSLSLNQNTPKHQQTLFQAYVDKDPCKVLVEAYDPLIAAAPFKPQCNKMMFWSKTKDVVHGFTEKRKDCFVTLEDTLLGSVLDGLTWCGKEGSKDTFTTGCPRWSECENNPVRSFWICASAAFADVACGDVTAMLNGSINTPFNPTSIFASVEVPRFNASRVKKLNVVMVIQKNNISNCNHSSLKNLTQALDKGITYSCKDVSESRIQECGAKPQIACGDCW
;
A
#
# COMPACT_ATOMS: atom_id res chain seq x y z
N LEU A 1 2.15 21.04 -3.71
CA LEU A 1 2.35 20.16 -2.53
C LEU A 1 1.18 20.37 -1.59
N PHE A 2 0.43 19.31 -1.30
CA PHE A 2 -0.64 19.33 -0.31
C PHE A 2 0.01 19.36 1.07
N ASN A 3 -0.29 20.39 1.87
CA ASN A 3 0.18 20.48 3.23
C ASN A 3 -1.04 20.43 4.16
N ILE A 4 -1.23 19.28 4.82
CA ILE A 4 -2.34 19.04 5.76
C ILE A 4 -2.38 20.12 6.85
N LEU A 5 -1.23 20.67 7.24
CA LEU A 5 -1.11 21.70 8.28
C LEU A 5 -1.58 23.10 7.84
N SER A 6 -1.68 23.36 6.54
CA SER A 6 -2.02 24.70 5.99
C SER A 6 -3.48 24.86 5.59
N LEU A 7 -4.30 23.84 5.82
CA LEU A 7 -5.67 23.78 5.32
C LEU A 7 -6.66 24.03 6.46
N SER A 8 -7.19 25.25 6.53
CA SER A 8 -8.49 25.48 7.15
C SER A 8 -9.59 25.13 6.15
N LEU A 9 -10.68 24.52 6.63
CA LEU A 9 -11.87 24.26 5.82
C LEU A 9 -12.48 25.58 5.36
N ASN A 10 -12.20 25.98 4.11
CA ASN A 10 -12.82 27.13 3.45
C ASN A 10 -13.60 26.68 2.20
N GLN A 11 -14.55 27.50 1.72
CA GLN A 11 -15.44 27.14 0.61
C GLN A 11 -14.74 26.80 -0.73
N ASN A 12 -13.46 27.15 -0.90
CA ASN A 12 -12.66 26.89 -2.10
C ASN A 12 -11.78 25.62 -2.01
N THR A 13 -11.88 24.85 -0.93
CA THR A 13 -11.11 23.62 -0.73
C THR A 13 -11.57 22.53 -1.72
N PRO A 14 -10.68 21.91 -2.53
CA PRO A 14 -11.02 20.77 -3.39
C PRO A 14 -11.78 19.66 -2.65
N LYS A 15 -12.75 19.01 -3.31
CA LYS A 15 -13.64 18.01 -2.70
C LYS A 15 -12.90 16.92 -1.93
N HIS A 16 -11.83 16.36 -2.49
CA HIS A 16 -11.04 15.32 -1.83
C HIS A 16 -10.35 15.82 -0.54
N GLN A 17 -9.93 17.10 -0.47
CA GLN A 17 -9.42 17.66 0.78
C GLN A 17 -10.52 17.80 1.84
N GLN A 18 -11.73 18.19 1.44
CA GLN A 18 -12.86 18.28 2.36
C GLN A 18 -13.20 16.92 2.96
N THR A 19 -13.28 15.89 2.12
CA THR A 19 -13.58 14.51 2.56
C THR A 19 -12.46 13.93 3.42
N LEU A 20 -11.20 14.33 3.21
CA LEU A 20 -10.10 13.96 4.10
C LEU A 20 -10.33 14.51 5.52
N PHE A 21 -10.63 15.80 5.66
CA PHE A 21 -10.87 16.40 6.99
C PHE A 21 -12.10 15.83 7.68
N GLN A 22 -13.20 15.62 6.95
CA GLN A 22 -14.43 15.01 7.48
C GLN A 22 -14.21 13.62 8.09
N ALA A 23 -13.17 12.91 7.66
CA ALA A 23 -12.88 11.58 8.18
C ALA A 23 -12.45 11.61 9.66
N TYR A 24 -11.77 12.67 10.13
CA TYR A 24 -11.13 12.67 11.46
C TYR A 24 -11.27 13.96 12.28
N VAL A 25 -11.57 15.11 11.67
CA VAL A 25 -11.72 16.38 12.41
C VAL A 25 -12.94 16.30 13.34
N ASP A 26 -12.81 16.86 14.54
CA ASP A 26 -13.82 16.81 15.59
C ASP A 26 -14.20 15.37 16.03
N LYS A 27 -13.26 14.42 15.89
CA LYS A 27 -13.44 13.04 16.32
C LYS A 27 -12.41 12.62 17.36
N ASP A 28 -12.80 11.68 18.20
CA ASP A 28 -11.88 10.92 19.04
C ASP A 28 -10.85 10.21 18.12
N PRO A 29 -9.54 10.46 18.31
CA PRO A 29 -8.50 9.94 17.43
C PRO A 29 -8.36 8.41 17.50
N CYS A 30 -9.05 7.72 18.40
CA CYS A 30 -9.11 6.26 18.46
C CYS A 30 -10.46 5.67 18.02
N LYS A 31 -11.36 6.48 17.43
CA LYS A 31 -12.68 6.05 16.94
C LYS A 31 -12.94 6.43 15.48
N VAL A 32 -11.89 6.60 14.70
CA VAL A 32 -11.98 6.85 13.25
C VAL A 32 -12.00 5.51 12.52
N LEU A 33 -13.18 5.09 12.08
CA LEU A 33 -13.38 3.84 11.32
C LEU A 33 -12.75 3.92 9.92
N VAL A 34 -12.51 2.76 9.31
CA VAL A 34 -11.99 2.63 7.93
C VAL A 34 -12.91 3.33 6.93
N GLU A 35 -14.22 3.12 7.06
CA GLU A 35 -15.28 3.62 6.17
C GLU A 35 -15.41 5.15 6.23
N ALA A 36 -14.84 5.79 7.25
CA ALA A 36 -14.78 7.25 7.34
C ALA A 36 -14.04 7.88 6.15
N TYR A 37 -13.18 7.10 5.46
CA TYR A 37 -12.44 7.52 4.28
C TYR A 37 -13.10 7.13 2.94
N ASP A 38 -14.22 6.41 2.93
CA ASP A 38 -14.92 6.06 1.67
C ASP A 38 -15.25 7.29 0.82
N PRO A 39 -15.72 8.43 1.39
CA PRO A 39 -15.94 9.64 0.61
C PRO A 39 -14.66 10.21 -0.03
N LEU A 40 -13.50 10.05 0.62
CA LEU A 40 -12.21 10.46 0.09
C LEU A 40 -11.82 9.59 -1.11
N ILE A 41 -11.96 8.27 -0.98
CA ILE A 41 -11.73 7.33 -2.09
C ILE A 41 -12.66 7.63 -3.26
N ALA A 42 -13.94 7.91 -3.00
CA ALA A 42 -14.89 8.28 -4.04
C ALA A 42 -14.55 9.63 -4.73
N ALA A 43 -13.96 10.57 -3.99
CA ALA A 43 -13.55 11.87 -4.52
C ALA A 43 -12.23 11.83 -5.32
N ALA A 44 -11.37 10.83 -5.07
CA ALA A 44 -10.10 10.64 -5.75
C ALA A 44 -9.84 9.13 -6.01
N PRO A 45 -10.64 8.49 -6.88
CA PRO A 45 -10.58 7.05 -7.08
C PRO A 45 -9.27 6.63 -7.73
N PHE A 46 -8.76 5.47 -7.32
CA PHE A 46 -7.61 4.85 -7.95
C PHE A 46 -7.95 4.38 -9.37
N LYS A 47 -7.01 4.55 -10.29
CA LYS A 47 -7.16 4.10 -11.67
C LYS A 47 -6.41 2.78 -11.86
N PRO A 48 -7.01 1.79 -12.55
CA PRO A 48 -6.30 0.55 -12.88
C PRO A 48 -5.06 0.85 -13.72
N GLN A 49 -3.93 0.24 -13.35
CA GLN A 49 -2.67 0.28 -14.11
C GLN A 49 -2.25 -1.16 -14.44
N CYS A 50 -3.00 -1.81 -15.33
CA CYS A 50 -2.87 -3.25 -15.54
C CYS A 50 -1.44 -3.66 -15.90
N ASN A 51 -1.00 -4.81 -15.37
CA ASN A 51 0.35 -5.35 -15.50
C ASN A 51 1.46 -4.54 -14.78
N LYS A 52 1.12 -3.43 -14.11
CA LYS A 52 2.09 -2.54 -13.44
C LYS A 52 1.83 -2.34 -11.95
N MET A 53 0.70 -2.81 -11.43
CA MET A 53 0.38 -2.58 -10.02
C MET A 53 1.25 -3.46 -9.12
N MET A 54 1.93 -2.81 -8.18
CA MET A 54 2.88 -3.44 -7.28
C MET A 54 2.49 -3.19 -5.82
N PHE A 55 2.45 -4.29 -5.07
CA PHE A 55 2.19 -4.34 -3.64
C PHE A 55 3.48 -4.69 -2.91
N TRP A 56 3.52 -4.48 -1.60
CA TRP A 56 4.73 -4.75 -0.83
C TRP A 56 4.41 -5.01 0.63
N SER A 57 5.27 -5.79 1.29
CA SER A 57 5.17 -6.04 2.74
C SER A 57 6.56 -6.11 3.34
N LYS A 58 6.84 -5.17 4.26
CA LYS A 58 8.14 -5.02 4.93
C LYS A 58 9.33 -4.82 3.98
N THR A 59 9.08 -4.20 2.82
CA THR A 59 10.05 -3.96 1.74
C THR A 59 9.98 -2.52 1.19
N LYS A 60 9.44 -1.57 1.97
CA LYS A 60 9.20 -0.17 1.57
C LYS A 60 10.39 0.47 0.85
N ASP A 61 11.55 0.43 1.49
CA ASP A 61 12.74 1.12 0.96
C ASP A 61 13.22 0.50 -0.36
N VAL A 62 13.10 -0.82 -0.49
CA VAL A 62 13.51 -1.56 -1.71
C VAL A 62 12.54 -1.27 -2.85
N VAL A 63 11.23 -1.29 -2.59
CA VAL A 63 10.22 -1.10 -3.63
C VAL A 63 10.20 0.33 -4.14
N HIS A 64 10.32 1.34 -3.25
CA HIS A 64 10.35 2.74 -3.67
C HIS A 64 11.69 3.13 -4.28
N GLY A 65 12.82 2.62 -3.75
CA GLY A 65 14.12 2.81 -4.38
C GLY A 65 14.20 2.26 -5.82
N PHE A 66 13.38 1.26 -6.15
CA PHE A 66 13.20 0.74 -7.50
C PHE A 66 12.21 1.56 -8.34
N THR A 67 10.98 1.77 -7.85
CA THR A 67 9.91 2.46 -8.60
C THR A 67 10.19 3.93 -8.86
N GLU A 68 10.92 4.62 -7.98
CA GLU A 68 11.39 6.00 -8.22
C GLU A 68 12.28 6.10 -9.47
N LYS A 69 13.10 5.07 -9.72
CA LYS A 69 14.02 5.01 -10.87
C LYS A 69 13.38 4.38 -12.10
N ARG A 70 12.37 3.52 -11.91
CA ARG A 70 11.68 2.73 -12.95
C ARG A 70 10.18 3.00 -12.96
N LYS A 71 9.82 4.28 -13.08
CA LYS A 71 8.42 4.75 -13.18
C LYS A 71 7.67 4.17 -14.38
N ASP A 72 8.41 3.67 -15.37
CA ASP A 72 7.87 2.96 -16.54
C ASP A 72 7.34 1.57 -16.19
N CYS A 73 7.88 0.94 -15.14
CA CYS A 73 7.65 -0.47 -14.85
C CYS A 73 6.46 -0.71 -13.92
N PHE A 74 6.48 -0.14 -12.72
CA PHE A 74 5.51 -0.46 -11.67
C PHE A 74 5.02 0.78 -10.93
N VAL A 75 3.83 0.65 -10.36
CA VAL A 75 3.13 1.69 -9.60
C VAL A 75 2.68 1.07 -8.29
N THR A 76 3.12 1.68 -7.19
CA THR A 76 2.67 1.38 -5.82
C THR A 76 1.51 2.28 -5.41
N LEU A 77 0.91 2.02 -4.25
CA LEU A 77 -0.11 2.91 -3.70
C LEU A 77 0.45 4.31 -3.47
N GLU A 78 1.69 4.41 -2.99
CA GLU A 78 2.38 5.66 -2.70
C GLU A 78 2.70 6.49 -3.96
N ASP A 79 2.69 5.88 -5.15
CA ASP A 79 2.84 6.60 -6.44
C ASP A 79 1.53 7.27 -6.90
N THR A 80 0.40 7.00 -6.25
CA THR A 80 -0.90 7.58 -6.56
C THR A 80 -1.08 8.98 -5.95
N LEU A 81 -2.12 9.72 -6.33
CA LEU A 81 -2.40 11.04 -5.75
C LEU A 81 -2.58 10.99 -4.23
N LEU A 82 -3.39 10.06 -3.72
CA LEU A 82 -3.66 9.96 -2.29
C LEU A 82 -2.46 9.41 -1.52
N GLY A 83 -1.79 8.39 -2.07
CA GLY A 83 -0.60 7.82 -1.45
C GLY A 83 0.54 8.83 -1.36
N SER A 84 0.89 9.50 -2.47
CA SER A 84 2.03 10.45 -2.50
C SER A 84 1.84 11.66 -1.60
N VAL A 85 0.61 12.13 -1.42
CA VAL A 85 0.29 13.27 -0.55
C VAL A 85 0.32 12.91 0.93
N LEU A 86 -0.04 11.67 1.27
CA LEU A 86 -0.23 11.22 2.66
C LEU A 86 0.91 10.33 3.15
N ASP A 87 1.86 9.95 2.29
CA ASP A 87 2.98 9.10 2.68
C ASP A 87 3.89 9.77 3.72
N GLY A 88 4.25 9.00 4.74
CA GLY A 88 5.06 9.44 5.87
C GLY A 88 4.40 10.46 6.80
N LEU A 89 3.16 10.88 6.53
CA LEU A 89 2.45 11.84 7.37
C LEU A 89 1.76 11.17 8.55
N THR A 90 1.59 11.93 9.63
CA THR A 90 0.79 11.57 10.81
C THR A 90 -0.22 12.68 11.05
N TRP A 91 -1.49 12.33 11.22
CA TRP A 91 -2.56 13.27 11.47
C TRP A 91 -3.64 12.66 12.37
N CYS A 92 -4.32 13.51 13.13
CA CYS A 92 -5.50 13.16 13.88
C CYS A 92 -6.33 14.39 14.22
N GLY A 93 -7.59 14.16 14.60
CA GLY A 93 -8.45 15.18 15.19
C GLY A 93 -8.53 15.02 16.70
N LYS A 94 -9.35 15.87 17.30
CA LYS A 94 -9.70 15.81 18.71
C LYS A 94 -11.17 16.20 18.85
N GLU A 95 -11.91 15.45 19.65
CA GLU A 95 -13.31 15.77 19.96
C GLU A 95 -13.43 17.19 20.55
N GLY A 96 -14.36 17.97 20.01
CA GLY A 96 -14.55 19.38 20.31
C GLY A 96 -13.58 20.34 19.61
N SER A 97 -12.70 19.86 18.71
CA SER A 97 -11.72 20.68 18.00
C SER A 97 -11.88 20.56 16.48
N LYS A 98 -11.78 21.71 15.81
CA LYS A 98 -11.75 21.80 14.34
C LYS A 98 -10.34 21.71 13.75
N ASP A 99 -9.33 21.56 14.60
CA ASP A 99 -7.93 21.56 14.19
C ASP A 99 -7.47 20.16 13.80
N THR A 100 -6.44 20.11 12.95
CA THR A 100 -5.65 18.89 12.71
C THR A 100 -4.41 18.93 13.57
N PHE A 101 -4.16 17.83 14.26
CA PHE A 101 -2.95 17.61 15.04
C PHE A 101 -2.01 16.68 14.29
N THR A 102 -0.71 16.95 14.34
CA THR A 102 0.36 16.08 13.80
C THR A 102 1.27 15.52 14.89
N THR A 103 1.00 15.89 16.15
CA THR A 103 1.68 15.42 17.35
C THR A 103 0.63 14.94 18.34
N GLY A 104 1.01 13.99 19.21
CA GLY A 104 0.05 13.39 20.16
C GLY A 104 -1.02 12.51 19.50
N CYS A 105 -0.84 12.15 18.23
CA CYS A 105 -1.73 11.24 17.52
C CYS A 105 -1.39 9.77 17.84
N PRO A 106 -2.40 8.90 17.90
CA PRO A 106 -2.18 7.49 18.18
C PRO A 106 -1.34 6.82 17.11
N ARG A 107 -0.36 6.02 17.54
CA ARG A 107 0.46 5.19 16.65
C ARG A 107 -0.32 3.98 16.14
N TRP A 108 0.24 3.31 15.12
CA TRP A 108 -0.34 2.13 14.46
C TRP A 108 -0.96 1.08 15.41
N SER A 109 -0.28 0.81 16.53
CA SER A 109 -0.66 -0.22 17.51
C SER A 109 -1.36 0.32 18.76
N GLU A 110 -1.50 1.64 18.92
CA GLU A 110 -2.08 2.23 20.13
C GLU A 110 -3.61 2.07 20.16
N CYS A 111 -4.26 2.14 19.00
CA CYS A 111 -5.67 1.76 18.85
C CYS A 111 -5.97 1.34 17.41
N GLU A 112 -6.98 0.48 17.26
CA GLU A 112 -7.34 -0.13 15.98
C GLU A 112 -7.89 0.89 14.98
N ASN A 113 -8.81 1.74 15.44
CA ASN A 113 -9.53 2.71 14.63
C ASN A 113 -8.91 4.11 14.74
N ASN A 114 -7.62 4.21 14.40
CA ASN A 114 -6.95 5.51 14.32
C ASN A 114 -6.95 6.09 12.89
N PRO A 115 -6.93 7.42 12.72
CA PRO A 115 -7.03 8.08 11.41
C PRO A 115 -6.06 7.56 10.36
N VAL A 116 -4.77 7.40 10.71
CA VAL A 116 -3.72 7.00 9.76
C VAL A 116 -3.90 5.55 9.35
N ARG A 117 -4.08 4.65 10.32
CA ARG A 117 -4.29 3.21 10.06
C ARG A 117 -5.56 2.98 9.24
N SER A 118 -6.66 3.63 9.62
CA SER A 118 -7.93 3.52 8.91
C SER A 118 -7.84 4.03 7.48
N PHE A 119 -7.11 5.13 7.24
CA PHE A 119 -6.83 5.62 5.89
C PHE A 119 -6.07 4.58 5.06
N TRP A 120 -4.94 4.06 5.57
CA TRP A 120 -4.11 3.12 4.79
C TRP A 120 -4.84 1.81 4.52
N ILE A 121 -5.68 1.32 5.45
CA ILE A 121 -6.53 0.15 5.20
C ILE A 121 -7.56 0.45 4.09
N CYS A 122 -8.25 1.59 4.15
CA CYS A 122 -9.23 1.99 3.13
C CYS A 122 -8.56 2.19 1.76
N ALA A 123 -7.39 2.85 1.72
CA ALA A 123 -6.64 3.11 0.50
C ALA A 123 -6.09 1.82 -0.12
N SER A 124 -5.49 0.94 0.67
CA SER A 124 -5.03 -0.38 0.21
C SER A 124 -6.18 -1.24 -0.31
N ALA A 125 -7.33 -1.20 0.36
CA ALA A 125 -8.53 -1.87 -0.11
C ALA A 125 -8.92 -1.39 -1.51
N ALA A 126 -9.14 -0.08 -1.67
CA ALA A 126 -9.56 0.49 -2.94
C ALA A 126 -8.50 0.37 -4.06
N PHE A 127 -7.21 0.37 -3.71
CA PHE A 127 -6.13 0.13 -4.66
C PHE A 127 -6.12 -1.33 -5.12
N ALA A 128 -6.27 -2.30 -4.22
CA ALA A 128 -6.41 -3.71 -4.57
C ALA A 128 -7.68 -3.99 -5.38
N ASP A 129 -8.79 -3.31 -5.08
CA ASP A 129 -10.03 -3.44 -5.83
C ASP A 129 -9.87 -3.02 -7.29
N VAL A 130 -8.92 -2.14 -7.63
CA VAL A 130 -8.64 -1.75 -9.02
C VAL A 130 -7.52 -2.56 -9.69
N ALA A 131 -6.98 -3.58 -9.01
CA ALA A 131 -5.98 -4.49 -9.57
C ALA A 131 -6.45 -5.17 -10.86
N CYS A 132 -5.54 -5.31 -11.83
CA CYS A 132 -5.82 -6.00 -13.10
C CYS A 132 -4.56 -6.49 -13.81
N GLY A 133 -4.74 -7.54 -14.63
CA GLY A 133 -3.65 -8.19 -15.35
C GLY A 133 -2.70 -8.91 -14.39
N ASP A 134 -1.41 -8.78 -14.66
CA ASP A 134 -0.37 -9.32 -13.79
C ASP A 134 -0.03 -8.30 -12.70
N VAL A 135 -0.21 -8.69 -11.43
CA VAL A 135 0.19 -7.89 -10.28
C VAL A 135 1.45 -8.45 -9.66
N THR A 136 2.26 -7.59 -9.04
CA THR A 136 3.52 -7.99 -8.41
C THR A 136 3.49 -7.65 -6.93
N ALA A 137 4.07 -8.50 -6.07
CA ALA A 137 4.24 -8.23 -4.65
C ALA A 137 5.68 -8.45 -4.21
N MET A 138 6.34 -7.43 -3.65
CA MET A 138 7.66 -7.57 -3.04
C MET A 138 7.54 -7.97 -1.56
N LEU A 139 8.00 -9.16 -1.19
CA LEU A 139 7.99 -9.66 0.18
C LEU A 139 9.40 -9.74 0.76
N ASN A 140 9.53 -9.60 2.07
CA ASN A 140 10.83 -9.61 2.74
C ASN A 140 11.29 -11.04 3.08
N GLY A 141 12.40 -11.50 2.49
CA GLY A 141 13.01 -12.81 2.76
C GLY A 141 13.91 -12.85 4.00
N SER A 142 14.17 -11.71 4.64
CA SER A 142 14.96 -11.58 5.87
C SER A 142 14.12 -11.57 7.14
N ILE A 143 12.84 -11.93 7.06
CA ILE A 143 11.94 -12.10 8.21
C ILE A 143 11.37 -13.52 8.26
N ASN A 144 10.99 -13.96 9.47
CA ASN A 144 10.49 -15.32 9.70
C ASN A 144 9.15 -15.61 9.00
N THR A 145 8.36 -14.57 8.74
CA THR A 145 7.02 -14.74 8.17
C THR A 145 6.81 -13.72 7.04
N PRO A 146 7.32 -14.00 5.82
CA PRO A 146 7.20 -13.07 4.68
C PRO A 146 5.75 -12.72 4.35
N PHE A 147 4.84 -13.70 4.44
CA PHE A 147 3.40 -13.51 4.35
C PHE A 147 2.75 -13.63 5.73
N ASN A 148 2.59 -12.49 6.42
CA ASN A 148 1.97 -12.44 7.74
C ASN A 148 0.46 -12.16 7.61
N PRO A 149 -0.43 -13.01 8.15
CA PRO A 149 -1.88 -12.84 8.03
C PRO A 149 -2.42 -11.53 8.62
N THR A 150 -1.68 -10.85 9.50
CA THR A 150 -2.08 -9.55 10.07
C THR A 150 -1.55 -8.34 9.28
N SER A 151 -0.76 -8.56 8.24
CA SER A 151 -0.31 -7.48 7.35
C SER A 151 -1.44 -6.95 6.48
N ILE A 152 -1.36 -5.69 6.05
CA ILE A 152 -2.31 -5.09 5.10
C ILE A 152 -2.35 -5.93 3.81
N PHE A 153 -1.18 -6.31 3.28
CA PHE A 153 -1.09 -7.15 2.10
C PHE A 153 -1.91 -8.44 2.23
N ALA A 154 -1.75 -9.17 3.34
CA ALA A 154 -2.46 -10.43 3.55
C ALA A 154 -3.95 -10.27 3.90
N SER A 155 -4.28 -9.32 4.78
CA SER A 155 -5.63 -9.20 5.35
C SER A 155 -6.56 -8.30 4.56
N VAL A 156 -6.03 -7.38 3.76
CA VAL A 156 -6.79 -6.37 3.03
C VAL A 156 -6.66 -6.55 1.53
N GLU A 157 -5.43 -6.62 1.02
CA GLU A 157 -5.17 -6.52 -0.43
C GLU A 157 -5.40 -7.84 -1.16
N VAL A 158 -4.79 -8.94 -0.70
CA VAL A 158 -4.92 -10.26 -1.33
C VAL A 158 -6.38 -10.72 -1.48
N PRO A 159 -7.25 -10.61 -0.45
CA PRO A 159 -8.66 -11.01 -0.58
C PRO A 159 -9.46 -10.23 -1.63
N ARG A 160 -8.95 -9.08 -2.09
CA ARG A 160 -9.61 -8.20 -3.08
C ARG A 160 -9.16 -8.48 -4.52
N PHE A 161 -8.11 -9.28 -4.71
CA PHE A 161 -7.73 -9.69 -6.06
C PHE A 161 -8.80 -10.62 -6.63
N ASN A 162 -9.47 -10.15 -7.69
CA ASN A 162 -10.55 -10.86 -8.34
C ASN A 162 -10.07 -11.50 -9.66
N ALA A 163 -10.28 -12.81 -9.85
CA ALA A 163 -9.81 -13.57 -11.01
C ALA A 163 -10.40 -13.09 -12.36
N SER A 164 -11.54 -12.39 -12.33
CA SER A 164 -12.09 -11.75 -13.54
C SER A 164 -11.13 -10.69 -14.10
N ARG A 165 -10.36 -10.01 -13.24
CA ARG A 165 -9.49 -8.89 -13.59
C ARG A 165 -8.01 -9.20 -13.43
N VAL A 166 -7.61 -9.81 -12.32
CA VAL A 166 -6.24 -10.21 -12.02
C VAL A 166 -6.00 -11.59 -12.62
N LYS A 167 -4.90 -11.75 -13.37
CA LYS A 167 -4.54 -13.00 -14.04
C LYS A 167 -3.43 -13.73 -13.33
N LYS A 168 -2.48 -12.98 -12.80
CA LYS A 168 -1.32 -13.55 -12.11
C LYS A 168 -0.87 -12.67 -10.96
N LEU A 169 -0.48 -13.31 -9.85
CA LEU A 169 0.31 -12.71 -8.78
C LEU A 169 1.76 -13.19 -8.91
N ASN A 170 2.67 -12.24 -9.18
CA ASN A 170 4.11 -12.46 -9.16
C ASN A 170 4.67 -12.02 -7.80
N VAL A 171 5.07 -12.97 -6.96
CA VAL A 171 5.81 -12.67 -5.73
C VAL A 171 7.30 -12.55 -6.05
N VAL A 172 7.89 -11.42 -5.68
CA VAL A 172 9.33 -11.19 -5.67
C VAL A 172 9.78 -11.26 -4.22
N MET A 173 10.41 -12.37 -3.84
CA MET A 173 10.99 -12.53 -2.52
C MET A 173 12.34 -11.84 -2.47
N VAL A 174 12.43 -10.73 -1.74
CA VAL A 174 13.65 -9.95 -1.61
C VAL A 174 14.62 -10.67 -0.68
N ILE A 175 15.71 -11.18 -1.25
CA ILE A 175 16.79 -11.86 -0.55
C ILE A 175 17.88 -10.83 -0.19
N GLN A 176 18.03 -10.56 1.10
CA GLN A 176 19.15 -9.76 1.63
C GLN A 176 20.21 -10.70 2.24
N LYS A 177 21.37 -10.16 2.64
CA LYS A 177 22.51 -10.96 3.15
C LYS A 177 22.17 -11.85 4.35
N ASN A 178 21.16 -11.49 5.12
CA ASN A 178 20.69 -12.17 6.33
C ASN A 178 19.35 -12.90 6.09
N ASN A 179 19.11 -13.40 4.88
CA ASN A 179 17.84 -14.05 4.58
C ASN A 179 17.61 -15.28 5.46
N ILE A 180 16.38 -15.41 5.94
CA ILE A 180 15.93 -16.54 6.75
C ILE A 180 14.73 -17.25 6.11
N SER A 181 14.21 -16.69 5.02
CA SER A 181 13.09 -17.20 4.23
C SER A 181 13.36 -17.04 2.74
N ASN A 182 12.54 -17.72 1.94
CA ASN A 182 12.58 -17.74 0.49
C ASN A 182 11.19 -18.13 -0.07
N CYS A 183 11.08 -18.32 -1.38
CA CYS A 183 9.84 -18.73 -2.05
C CYS A 183 9.28 -20.10 -1.63
N ASN A 184 10.05 -20.91 -0.90
CA ASN A 184 9.58 -22.19 -0.35
C ASN A 184 9.05 -22.07 1.10
N HIS A 185 9.03 -20.86 1.67
CA HIS A 185 8.58 -20.64 3.03
C HIS A 185 7.09 -21.03 3.22
N SER A 186 6.78 -21.68 4.34
CA SER A 186 5.46 -22.25 4.60
C SER A 186 4.32 -21.23 4.61
N SER A 187 4.60 -19.99 5.01
CA SER A 187 3.60 -18.91 5.01
C SER A 187 3.05 -18.57 3.62
N LEU A 188 3.79 -18.86 2.55
CA LEU A 188 3.30 -18.65 1.18
C LEU A 188 2.23 -19.66 0.77
N LYS A 189 2.10 -20.80 1.48
CA LYS A 189 0.94 -21.69 1.32
C LYS A 189 -0.35 -21.01 1.73
N ASN A 190 -0.32 -20.17 2.76
CA ASN A 190 -1.49 -19.40 3.20
C ASN A 190 -1.85 -18.33 2.16
N LEU A 191 -0.85 -17.73 1.50
CA LEU A 191 -1.08 -16.80 0.39
C LEU A 191 -1.80 -17.48 -0.76
N THR A 192 -1.32 -18.64 -1.21
CA THR A 192 -1.97 -19.34 -2.33
C THR A 192 -3.37 -19.84 -1.98
N GLN A 193 -3.63 -20.17 -0.71
CA GLN A 193 -4.97 -20.53 -0.24
C GLN A 193 -5.93 -19.33 -0.16
N ALA A 194 -5.43 -18.14 0.18
CA ALA A 194 -6.23 -16.92 0.27
C ALA A 194 -6.50 -16.27 -1.09
N LEU A 195 -5.72 -16.60 -2.12
CA LEU A 195 -5.83 -16.04 -3.45
C LEU A 195 -7.06 -16.58 -4.19
N ASP A 196 -7.78 -15.70 -4.88
CA ASP A 196 -8.98 -16.08 -5.63
C ASP A 196 -8.68 -17.16 -6.68
N LYS A 197 -9.62 -18.12 -6.80
CA LYS A 197 -9.46 -19.29 -7.66
C LYS A 197 -9.48 -18.83 -9.12
N GLY A 198 -8.37 -19.05 -9.82
CA GLY A 198 -8.19 -18.64 -11.21
C GLY A 198 -7.08 -17.61 -11.40
N ILE A 199 -6.57 -17.02 -10.31
CA ILE A 199 -5.34 -16.23 -10.36
C ILE A 199 -4.15 -17.19 -10.30
N THR A 200 -3.26 -17.09 -11.29
CA THR A 200 -2.01 -17.85 -11.30
C THR A 200 -1.03 -17.28 -10.28
N TYR A 201 -0.31 -18.13 -9.57
CA TYR A 201 0.72 -17.74 -8.61
C TYR A 201 2.11 -18.09 -9.12
N SER A 202 3.08 -17.20 -8.95
CA SER A 202 4.50 -17.52 -9.06
C SER A 202 5.32 -16.77 -8.02
N CYS A 203 6.45 -17.34 -7.62
CA CYS A 203 7.39 -16.70 -6.71
C CYS A 203 8.81 -16.83 -7.24
N LYS A 204 9.60 -15.76 -7.14
CA LYS A 204 11.04 -15.78 -7.44
C LYS A 204 11.84 -15.16 -6.30
N ASP A 205 12.91 -15.85 -5.91
CA ASP A 205 13.91 -15.32 -4.99
C ASP A 205 14.84 -14.38 -5.77
N VAL A 206 14.93 -13.12 -5.35
CA VAL A 206 15.71 -12.10 -6.05
C VAL A 206 16.54 -11.33 -5.04
N SER A 207 17.85 -11.24 -5.30
CA SER A 207 18.72 -10.47 -4.42
C SER A 207 18.38 -8.99 -4.46
N GLU A 208 18.46 -8.31 -3.33
CA GLU A 208 18.25 -6.85 -3.28
C GLU A 208 19.21 -6.12 -4.24
N SER A 209 20.45 -6.60 -4.39
CA SER A 209 21.42 -6.07 -5.34
C SER A 209 20.94 -6.15 -6.80
N ARG A 210 20.24 -7.23 -7.19
CA ARG A 210 19.67 -7.38 -8.53
C ARG A 210 18.54 -6.39 -8.76
N ILE A 211 17.68 -6.19 -7.76
CA ILE A 211 16.59 -5.19 -7.82
C ILE A 211 17.17 -3.78 -7.98
N GLN A 212 18.20 -3.44 -7.19
CA GLN A 212 18.91 -2.16 -7.28
C GLN A 212 19.59 -1.96 -8.65
N GLU A 213 20.24 -3.00 -9.18
CA GLU A 213 20.82 -2.98 -10.53
C GLU A 213 19.76 -2.68 -11.59
N CYS A 214 18.61 -3.36 -11.52
CA CYS A 214 17.51 -3.14 -12.47
C CYS A 214 16.92 -1.74 -12.36
N GLY A 215 16.88 -1.18 -11.15
CA GLY A 215 16.54 0.22 -10.91
C GLY A 215 17.47 1.18 -11.64
N ALA A 216 18.78 0.89 -11.68
CA ALA A 216 19.80 1.75 -12.29
C ALA A 216 19.96 1.58 -13.81
N LYS A 217 19.36 0.54 -14.40
CA LYS A 217 19.56 0.14 -15.81
C LYS A 217 18.24 0.09 -16.57
N PRO A 218 17.76 1.21 -17.16
CA PRO A 218 16.47 1.27 -17.86
C PRO A 218 16.38 0.36 -19.09
N GLN A 219 17.50 -0.09 -19.65
CA GLN A 219 17.57 -1.05 -20.75
C GLN A 219 17.13 -2.47 -20.36
N ILE A 220 17.14 -2.82 -19.07
CA ILE A 220 16.60 -4.10 -18.60
C ILE A 220 15.08 -3.98 -18.65
N ALA A 221 14.42 -4.84 -19.43
CA ALA A 221 12.96 -4.85 -19.51
C ALA A 221 12.36 -5.13 -18.12
N CYS A 222 11.20 -4.53 -17.82
CA CYS A 222 10.58 -4.61 -16.50
C CYS A 222 10.33 -6.05 -16.02
N GLY A 223 10.02 -6.97 -16.94
CA GLY A 223 9.81 -8.39 -16.64
C GLY A 223 11.10 -9.18 -16.38
N ASP A 224 12.26 -8.67 -16.81
CA ASP A 224 13.57 -9.31 -16.63
C ASP A 224 14.26 -8.87 -15.32
N CYS A 225 13.58 -8.02 -14.53
CA CYS A 225 14.03 -7.60 -13.22
C CYS A 225 14.06 -8.76 -12.20
N TRP A 226 13.30 -9.83 -12.47
CA TRP A 226 13.18 -11.04 -11.65
C TRP A 226 12.92 -12.26 -12.51
#